data_AF-A0A3C0TAV8-F1
#
_entry.id   AF-A0A3C0TAV8-F1
#
_cell.length_a   1.000
_cell.length_b   1.000
_cell.length_c   1.000
_cell.angle_alpha   90.00
_cell.angle_beta   90.00
_cell.angle_gamma   90.00
#
_symmetry.space_group_name_H-M   'P 1'
#
loop_
_entity.id
_entity.type
_entity.pdbx_description
1 polymer ?
#
loop_
_entity_poly.entity_id
_entity_poly.type
_entity_poly.pdbx_seq_one_letter_code
_entity_poly.pdbx_strand_id
1 'polypeptide(L)'
;MITRFLSFSILFLVLTSAQAKIQVIDDTGRQVSLDGPAQRIVSLAPHLTELLFSVGVGSRIVGTSRFSDFPAAAQLIPVLGDAFAVSLESVVALEPDLVVAWHSGGATNVIEKLRALGIPVYVNEATDLKSIGQSVRRLGALVGEDALGAELDRSFVNQLEDLQTKNSGVAKSVFFQISDQSLYTVNDSHLIGQAMAICGLENIYGTSDIPVPIVSKESVLTADPDVIVISQPLVGKKSPWVEKWSEIDGFGSKVRLIDPALISRPSMRMLEGIRELCRLVSATVSPTGEPS
;
A
#
# COMPACT_ATOMS: atom_id res chain seq x y z
N MET A 1 -84.65 -8.33 -8.13
CA MET A 1 -83.40 -9.11 -8.20
C MET A 1 -82.45 -8.49 -9.21
N ILE A 2 -81.60 -7.53 -8.81
CA ILE A 2 -80.41 -7.14 -9.58
C ILE A 2 -79.32 -6.75 -8.57
N THR A 3 -78.38 -7.65 -8.33
CA THR A 3 -77.21 -7.43 -7.46
C THR A 3 -76.01 -7.13 -8.37
N ARG A 4 -75.51 -5.89 -8.33
CA ARG A 4 -74.29 -5.47 -9.04
C ARG A 4 -73.06 -5.83 -8.19
N PHE A 5 -72.23 -6.75 -8.67
CA PHE A 5 -70.88 -6.98 -8.14
C PHE A 5 -69.93 -5.92 -8.71
N LEU A 6 -69.41 -5.04 -7.84
CA LEU A 6 -68.25 -4.21 -8.17
C LEU A 6 -66.99 -5.08 -8.07
N SER A 7 -66.30 -5.24 -9.20
CA SER A 7 -64.99 -5.88 -9.26
C SER A 7 -63.91 -4.83 -8.99
N PHE A 8 -63.22 -4.91 -7.85
CA PHE A 8 -62.12 -4.02 -7.49
C PHE A 8 -60.82 -4.62 -8.03
N SER A 9 -60.32 -4.11 -9.15
CA SER A 9 -59.01 -4.48 -9.68
C SER A 9 -57.93 -3.77 -8.88
N ILE A 10 -57.17 -4.52 -8.07
CA ILE A 10 -56.01 -4.03 -7.35
C ILE A 10 -54.82 -4.02 -8.32
N LEU A 11 -54.38 -2.82 -8.69
CA LEU A 11 -53.20 -2.59 -9.51
C LEU A 11 -51.94 -2.75 -8.62
N PHE A 12 -51.23 -3.87 -8.76
CA PHE A 12 -49.94 -4.10 -8.10
C PHE A 12 -48.88 -3.22 -8.77
N LEU A 13 -48.53 -2.10 -8.15
CA LEU A 13 -47.40 -1.26 -8.56
C LEU A 13 -46.10 -1.94 -8.14
N VAL A 14 -45.40 -2.57 -9.08
CA VAL A 14 -44.05 -3.10 -8.84
C VAL A 14 -43.09 -1.91 -8.80
N LEU A 15 -42.75 -1.44 -7.60
CA LEU A 15 -41.68 -0.48 -7.37
C LEU A 15 -40.34 -1.19 -7.63
N THR A 16 -39.81 -1.09 -8.85
CA THR A 16 -38.41 -1.41 -9.13
C THR A 16 -37.53 -0.38 -8.43
N SER A 17 -36.93 -0.76 -7.32
CA SER A 17 -35.84 -0.01 -6.68
C SER A 17 -34.66 0.05 -7.66
N ALA A 18 -34.46 1.19 -8.32
CA ALA A 18 -33.23 1.45 -9.05
C ALA A 18 -32.08 1.48 -8.03
N GLN A 19 -31.24 0.45 -8.03
CA GLN A 19 -30.06 0.41 -7.19
C GLN A 19 -29.09 1.48 -7.70
N ALA A 20 -28.71 2.43 -6.84
CA ALA A 20 -27.83 3.51 -7.23
C ALA A 20 -26.44 2.94 -7.56
N LYS A 21 -25.89 3.33 -8.72
CA LYS A 21 -24.54 2.93 -9.12
C LYS A 21 -23.51 3.42 -8.10
N ILE A 22 -22.63 2.53 -7.68
CA ILE A 22 -21.47 2.88 -6.85
C ILE A 22 -20.46 3.60 -7.74
N GLN A 23 -20.00 4.77 -7.29
CA GLN A 23 -19.12 5.64 -8.07
C GLN A 23 -18.00 6.19 -7.19
N VAL A 24 -16.76 6.02 -7.65
CA VAL A 24 -15.55 6.51 -6.97
C VAL A 24 -14.62 7.12 -8.01
N ILE A 25 -13.88 8.16 -7.62
CA ILE A 25 -12.78 8.68 -8.43
C ILE A 25 -11.48 8.01 -7.97
N ASP A 26 -10.76 7.41 -8.90
CA ASP A 26 -9.46 6.76 -8.66
C ASP A 26 -8.31 7.78 -8.59
N ASP A 27 -7.10 7.33 -8.26
CA ASP A 27 -5.96 8.23 -8.06
C ASP A 27 -5.43 8.84 -9.38
N THR A 28 -5.93 8.38 -10.53
CA THR A 28 -5.68 8.99 -11.85
C THR A 28 -6.74 10.02 -12.24
N GLY A 29 -7.68 10.32 -11.35
CA GLY A 29 -8.80 11.23 -11.60
C GLY A 29 -9.91 10.62 -12.46
N ARG A 30 -9.89 9.31 -12.72
CA ARG A 30 -10.91 8.64 -13.52
C ARG A 30 -12.04 8.13 -12.63
N GLN A 31 -13.26 8.23 -13.15
CA GLN A 31 -14.42 7.69 -12.49
C GLN A 31 -14.56 6.19 -12.74
N VAL A 32 -14.64 5.43 -11.65
CA VAL A 32 -14.98 4.01 -11.64
C VAL A 32 -16.45 3.90 -11.25
N SER A 33 -17.24 3.20 -12.05
CA SER A 33 -18.66 2.97 -11.77
C SER A 33 -18.98 1.49 -11.79
N LEU A 34 -19.66 1.02 -10.75
CA LEU A 34 -20.16 -0.35 -10.61
C LEU A 34 -21.68 -0.34 -10.46
N ASP A 35 -22.35 -1.35 -11.00
CA ASP A 35 -23.80 -1.50 -10.86
C ASP A 35 -24.21 -2.00 -9.46
N GLY A 36 -23.25 -2.55 -8.70
CA GLY A 36 -23.39 -2.96 -7.30
C GLY A 36 -22.02 -3.23 -6.66
N PRO A 37 -21.98 -3.63 -5.38
CA PRO A 37 -20.73 -3.96 -4.70
C PRO A 37 -19.95 -5.06 -5.42
N ALA A 38 -18.66 -4.87 -5.65
CA ALA A 38 -17.83 -5.86 -6.33
C ALA A 38 -17.79 -7.21 -5.57
N GLN A 39 -17.97 -8.31 -6.31
CA GLN A 39 -18.03 -9.69 -5.84
C GLN A 39 -16.91 -10.58 -6.40
N ARG A 40 -16.28 -10.18 -7.51
CA ARG A 40 -15.22 -10.93 -8.19
C ARG A 40 -14.06 -10.00 -8.53
N ILE A 41 -13.09 -9.93 -7.62
CA ILE A 41 -12.04 -8.92 -7.65
C ILE A 41 -10.72 -9.55 -8.11
N VAL A 42 -10.05 -8.91 -9.06
CA VAL A 42 -8.64 -9.22 -9.39
C VAL A 42 -7.75 -8.12 -8.81
N SER A 43 -6.71 -8.53 -8.08
CA SER A 43 -5.76 -7.63 -7.44
C SER A 43 -4.38 -7.71 -8.08
N LEU A 44 -3.92 -6.63 -8.71
CA LEU A 44 -2.69 -6.63 -9.51
C LEU A 44 -1.44 -6.09 -8.80
N ALA A 45 -1.49 -5.91 -7.47
CA ALA A 45 -0.31 -5.59 -6.67
C ALA A 45 -0.44 -6.10 -5.22
N PRO A 46 0.69 -6.42 -4.53
CA PRO A 46 0.67 -6.90 -3.14
C PRO A 46 -0.05 -5.97 -2.16
N HIS A 47 0.23 -4.66 -2.19
CA HIS A 47 -0.42 -3.70 -1.29
C HIS A 47 -1.93 -3.61 -1.54
N LEU A 48 -2.39 -3.74 -2.78
CA LEU A 48 -3.83 -3.75 -3.11
C LEU A 48 -4.52 -4.99 -2.55
N THR A 49 -3.84 -6.13 -2.57
CA THR A 49 -4.36 -7.34 -1.94
C THR A 49 -4.53 -7.10 -0.43
N GLU A 50 -3.52 -6.55 0.24
CA GLU A 50 -3.59 -6.23 1.67
C GLU A 50 -4.71 -5.21 2.00
N LEU A 51 -4.92 -4.19 1.16
CA LEU A 51 -6.01 -3.22 1.32
C LEU A 51 -7.39 -3.87 1.18
N LEU A 52 -7.57 -4.77 0.21
CA LEU A 52 -8.83 -5.52 0.03
C LEU A 52 -9.13 -6.47 1.20
N PHE A 53 -8.10 -7.12 1.75
CA PHE A 53 -8.25 -7.91 2.98
C PHE A 53 -8.60 -7.02 4.18
N SER A 54 -8.06 -5.81 4.25
CA SER A 54 -8.35 -4.86 5.34
C SER A 54 -9.83 -4.44 5.36
N VAL A 55 -10.46 -4.28 4.19
CA VAL A 55 -11.90 -3.98 4.08
C VAL A 55 -12.79 -5.25 4.14
N GLY A 56 -12.24 -6.40 4.53
CA GLY A 56 -13.03 -7.60 4.81
C GLY A 56 -13.47 -8.43 3.61
N VAL A 57 -12.96 -8.15 2.40
CA VAL A 57 -13.42 -8.82 1.15
C VAL A 57 -12.39 -9.76 0.54
N GLY A 58 -11.43 -10.24 1.32
CA GLY A 58 -10.38 -11.15 0.85
C GLY A 58 -10.91 -12.42 0.15
N SER A 59 -12.08 -12.92 0.56
CA SER A 59 -12.74 -14.07 -0.07
C SER A 59 -13.33 -13.79 -1.46
N ARG A 60 -13.50 -12.52 -1.83
CA ARG A 60 -14.00 -12.08 -3.14
C ARG A 60 -12.87 -11.92 -4.16
N ILE A 61 -11.62 -12.09 -3.74
CA ILE A 61 -10.45 -11.98 -4.62
C ILE A 61 -10.26 -13.29 -5.39
N VAL A 62 -10.37 -13.24 -6.71
CA VAL A 62 -10.30 -14.42 -7.60
C VAL A 62 -8.94 -14.57 -8.29
N GLY A 63 -8.07 -13.56 -8.19
CA GLY A 63 -6.71 -13.63 -8.68
C GLY A 63 -5.82 -12.51 -8.14
N THR A 64 -4.55 -12.82 -7.94
CA THR A 64 -3.54 -11.91 -7.39
C THR A 64 -2.31 -11.79 -8.28
N SER A 65 -1.50 -10.75 -8.08
CA SER A 65 -0.14 -10.66 -8.60
C SER A 65 0.85 -11.45 -7.72
N ARG A 66 2.01 -11.78 -8.28
CA ARG A 66 3.14 -12.35 -7.53
C ARG A 66 3.49 -11.47 -6.32
N PHE A 67 3.89 -12.11 -5.23
CA PHE A 67 4.22 -11.50 -3.94
C PHE A 67 3.03 -10.93 -3.14
N SER A 68 1.78 -11.14 -3.60
CA SER A 68 0.58 -10.94 -2.78
C SER A 68 0.45 -12.07 -1.75
N ASP A 69 1.26 -11.99 -0.69
CA ASP A 69 1.50 -13.06 0.29
C ASP A 69 0.91 -12.81 1.69
N PHE A 70 0.25 -11.66 1.88
CA PHE A 70 -0.35 -11.25 3.14
C PHE A 70 -1.83 -10.83 2.97
N PRO A 71 -2.71 -11.17 3.95
CA PRO A 71 -2.48 -12.12 5.05
C PRO A 71 -2.23 -13.53 4.51
N ALA A 72 -1.90 -14.50 5.37
CA ALA A 72 -1.55 -15.86 4.92
C ALA A 72 -2.62 -16.49 3.99
N ALA A 73 -3.89 -16.13 4.15
CA ALA A 73 -4.98 -16.54 3.27
C ALA A 73 -4.80 -16.09 1.81
N ALA A 74 -4.09 -14.99 1.54
CA ALA A 74 -3.83 -14.50 0.19
C ALA A 74 -2.96 -15.46 -0.65
N GLN A 75 -2.12 -16.27 0.01
CA GLN A 75 -1.25 -17.25 -0.66
C GLN A 75 -2.03 -18.40 -1.32
N LEU A 76 -3.31 -18.57 -0.96
CA LEU A 76 -4.19 -19.58 -1.54
C LEU A 76 -4.88 -19.11 -2.83
N ILE A 77 -4.78 -17.82 -3.16
CA ILE A 77 -5.45 -17.23 -4.32
C ILE A 77 -4.58 -17.44 -5.57
N PRO A 78 -5.16 -17.78 -6.74
CA PRO A 78 -4.41 -17.96 -7.98
C PRO A 78 -3.57 -16.73 -8.36
N VAL A 79 -2.31 -16.96 -8.73
CA VAL A 79 -1.39 -15.90 -9.17
C VAL A 79 -1.44 -15.76 -10.70
N LEU A 80 -1.73 -14.56 -11.20
CA LEU A 80 -1.97 -14.28 -12.63
C LEU A 80 -0.73 -13.78 -13.40
N GLY A 81 0.39 -13.67 -12.72
CA GLY A 81 1.64 -13.08 -13.23
C GLY A 81 2.31 -12.25 -12.16
N ASP A 82 3.41 -11.58 -12.51
CA ASP A 82 4.00 -10.55 -11.65
C ASP A 82 3.58 -9.14 -12.10
N ALA A 83 3.90 -8.12 -11.30
CA ALA A 83 3.46 -6.74 -11.54
C ALA A 83 3.85 -6.20 -12.94
N PHE A 84 4.89 -6.76 -13.56
CA PHE A 84 5.40 -6.35 -14.87
C PHE A 84 4.89 -7.21 -16.03
N ALA A 85 4.27 -8.36 -15.74
CA ALA A 85 3.83 -9.35 -16.74
C ALA A 85 2.53 -10.08 -16.31
N VAL A 86 1.46 -9.33 -16.05
CA VAL A 86 0.12 -9.88 -15.83
C VAL A 86 -0.46 -10.41 -17.14
N SER A 87 -0.95 -11.66 -17.16
CA SER A 87 -1.65 -12.22 -18.33
C SER A 87 -3.05 -11.62 -18.45
N LEU A 88 -3.28 -10.80 -19.48
CA LEU A 88 -4.59 -10.21 -19.76
C LEU A 88 -5.66 -11.29 -19.96
N GLU A 89 -5.33 -12.35 -20.70
CA GLU A 89 -6.22 -13.47 -20.97
C GLU A 89 -6.64 -14.17 -19.68
N SER A 90 -5.70 -14.35 -18.74
CA SER A 90 -5.99 -14.95 -17.43
C SER A 90 -6.89 -14.06 -16.58
N VAL A 91 -6.69 -12.73 -16.63
CA VAL A 91 -7.59 -11.78 -15.95
C VAL A 91 -9.00 -11.85 -16.52
N VAL A 92 -9.13 -11.81 -17.85
CA VAL A 92 -10.44 -11.85 -18.53
C VAL A 92 -11.17 -13.17 -18.28
N ALA A 93 -10.45 -14.30 -18.28
CA ALA A 93 -11.02 -15.62 -18.04
C ALA A 93 -11.62 -15.79 -16.62
N LEU A 94 -11.23 -14.95 -15.67
CA LEU A 94 -11.80 -14.94 -14.33
C LEU A 94 -13.11 -14.13 -14.22
N GLU A 95 -13.52 -13.45 -15.29
CA GLU A 95 -14.73 -12.62 -15.34
C GLU A 95 -14.86 -11.69 -14.12
N PRO A 96 -13.87 -10.81 -13.86
CA PRO A 96 -13.92 -9.91 -12.73
C PRO A 96 -14.95 -8.81 -12.94
N ASP A 97 -15.65 -8.43 -11.88
CA ASP A 97 -16.48 -7.22 -11.85
C ASP A 97 -15.72 -5.99 -11.36
N LEU A 98 -14.51 -6.17 -10.83
CA LEU A 98 -13.56 -5.12 -10.51
C LEU A 98 -12.12 -5.62 -10.63
N VAL A 99 -11.28 -4.83 -11.28
CA VAL A 99 -9.82 -4.97 -11.23
C VAL A 99 -9.24 -3.81 -10.43
N VAL A 100 -8.40 -4.10 -9.44
CA VAL A 100 -7.60 -3.08 -8.74
C VAL A 100 -6.16 -3.15 -9.22
N ALA A 101 -5.61 -2.01 -9.66
CA ALA A 101 -4.29 -1.94 -10.26
C ALA A 101 -3.47 -0.78 -9.70
N TRP A 102 -2.14 -0.91 -9.73
CA TRP A 102 -1.20 0.12 -9.29
C TRP A 102 -0.65 0.86 -10.50
N HIS A 103 -0.74 2.20 -10.51
CA HIS A 103 -0.38 3.01 -11.67
C HIS A 103 1.09 2.87 -12.07
N SER A 104 2.01 3.10 -11.13
CA SER A 104 3.46 3.00 -11.34
C SER A 104 4.00 1.55 -11.27
N GLY A 105 3.14 0.57 -11.02
CA GLY A 105 3.51 -0.85 -10.87
C GLY A 105 3.83 -1.62 -12.15
N GLY A 106 3.82 -0.97 -13.32
CA GLY A 106 4.13 -1.61 -14.62
C GLY A 106 2.93 -2.17 -15.39
N ALA A 107 1.71 -2.06 -14.86
CA ALA A 107 0.51 -2.62 -15.48
C ALA A 107 -0.24 -1.67 -16.45
N THR A 108 0.31 -0.51 -16.81
CA THR A 108 -0.41 0.54 -17.57
C THR A 108 -1.04 0.04 -18.87
N ASN A 109 -0.31 -0.76 -19.66
CA ASN A 109 -0.84 -1.33 -20.90
C ASN A 109 -1.98 -2.33 -20.66
N VAL A 110 -1.87 -3.13 -19.60
CA VAL A 110 -2.92 -4.10 -19.21
C VAL A 110 -4.16 -3.36 -18.72
N ILE A 111 -3.99 -2.30 -17.92
CA ILE A 111 -5.07 -1.43 -17.43
C ILE A 111 -5.90 -0.88 -18.59
N GLU A 112 -5.26 -0.28 -19.59
CA GLU A 112 -5.99 0.31 -20.72
C GLU A 112 -6.70 -0.73 -21.58
N LYS A 113 -6.11 -1.93 -21.77
CA LYS A 113 -6.77 -3.03 -22.46
C LYS A 113 -8.00 -3.56 -21.71
N LEU A 114 -7.90 -3.72 -20.39
CA LEU A 114 -9.04 -4.14 -19.54
C LEU A 114 -10.19 -3.12 -19.62
N ARG A 115 -9.86 -1.82 -19.55
CA ARG A 115 -10.84 -0.74 -19.73
C ARG A 115 -11.52 -0.79 -21.08
N ALA A 116 -10.76 -1.04 -22.16
CA ALA A 116 -11.30 -1.17 -23.51
C ALA A 116 -12.26 -2.36 -23.68
N LEU A 117 -12.11 -3.39 -22.85
CA LEU A 117 -13.03 -4.54 -22.76
C LEU A 117 -14.27 -4.28 -21.89
N GLY A 118 -14.40 -3.08 -21.33
CA GLY A 118 -15.52 -2.70 -20.45
C GLY A 118 -15.40 -3.23 -19.02
N ILE A 119 -14.24 -3.77 -18.64
CA ILE A 119 -14.00 -4.23 -17.26
C ILE A 119 -13.71 -3.00 -16.38
N PRO A 120 -14.42 -2.81 -15.26
CA PRO A 120 -14.13 -1.73 -14.32
C PRO A 120 -12.72 -1.87 -13.73
N VAL A 121 -11.92 -0.81 -13.83
CA VAL A 121 -10.55 -0.78 -13.27
C VAL A 121 -10.40 0.41 -12.33
N TYR A 122 -10.17 0.13 -11.05
CA TYR A 122 -9.74 1.11 -10.05
C TYR A 122 -8.21 1.18 -10.03
N VAL A 123 -7.66 2.36 -10.31
CA VAL A 123 -6.22 2.60 -10.26
C VAL A 123 -5.83 3.32 -8.98
N ASN A 124 -4.95 2.70 -8.22
CA ASN A 124 -4.38 3.26 -7.01
C ASN A 124 -2.99 3.85 -7.27
N GLU A 125 -2.70 4.95 -6.60
CA GLU A 125 -1.36 5.53 -6.49
C GLU A 125 -1.30 6.38 -5.21
N ALA A 126 -0.58 5.89 -4.20
CA ALA A 126 -0.47 6.58 -2.92
C ALA A 126 0.60 7.68 -3.00
N THR A 127 0.17 8.94 -3.02
CA THR A 127 1.07 10.11 -3.09
C THR A 127 1.61 10.54 -1.74
N ASP A 128 0.86 10.24 -0.68
CA ASP A 128 1.24 10.52 0.70
C ASP A 128 0.71 9.45 1.66
N LEU A 129 1.22 9.43 2.90
CA LEU A 129 0.81 8.42 3.87
C LEU A 129 -0.69 8.46 4.15
N LYS A 130 -1.31 9.65 4.23
CA LYS A 130 -2.75 9.79 4.49
C LYS A 130 -3.60 9.23 3.34
N SER A 131 -3.10 9.26 2.10
CA SER A 131 -3.75 8.69 0.92
C SER A 131 -3.95 7.17 1.00
N ILE A 132 -3.17 6.46 1.82
CA ILE A 132 -3.39 5.03 2.09
C ILE A 132 -4.75 4.82 2.77
N GLY A 133 -5.09 5.64 3.78
CA GLY A 133 -6.40 5.61 4.43
C GLY A 133 -7.53 5.91 3.45
N GLN A 134 -7.34 6.93 2.60
CA GLN A 134 -8.30 7.28 1.55
C GLN A 134 -8.51 6.14 0.54
N SER A 135 -7.44 5.41 0.21
CA SER A 135 -7.49 4.24 -0.67
C SER A 135 -8.37 3.14 -0.07
N VAL A 136 -8.23 2.85 1.23
CA VAL A 136 -9.11 1.91 1.93
C VAL A 136 -10.56 2.37 1.94
N ARG A 137 -10.81 3.67 2.17
CA ARG A 137 -12.17 4.22 2.12
C ARG A 137 -12.82 4.05 0.75
N ARG A 138 -12.09 4.36 -0.32
CA ARG A 138 -12.55 4.23 -1.72
C ARG A 138 -12.81 2.78 -2.09
N LEU A 139 -11.91 1.87 -1.71
CA LEU A 139 -12.10 0.44 -1.91
C LEU A 139 -13.30 -0.08 -1.11
N GLY A 140 -13.46 0.34 0.14
CA GLY A 140 -14.63 0.03 0.98
C GLY A 140 -15.94 0.37 0.28
N ALA A 141 -16.04 1.58 -0.30
CA ALA A 141 -17.23 1.96 -1.08
C ALA A 141 -17.45 1.05 -2.30
N LEU A 142 -16.41 0.76 -3.09
CA LEU A 142 -16.52 -0.12 -4.28
C LEU A 142 -17.00 -1.54 -3.94
N VAL A 143 -16.71 -2.02 -2.73
CA VAL A 143 -17.03 -3.39 -2.30
C VAL A 143 -18.22 -3.46 -1.34
N GLY A 144 -18.92 -2.34 -1.12
CA GLY A 144 -20.13 -2.25 -0.29
C GLY A 144 -19.86 -2.26 1.23
N GLU A 145 -18.64 -1.93 1.63
CA GLU A 145 -18.16 -1.88 3.01
C GLU A 145 -17.84 -0.43 3.41
N ASP A 146 -18.68 0.53 3.01
CA ASP A 146 -18.47 1.98 3.18
C ASP A 146 -18.15 2.39 4.63
N ALA A 147 -18.89 1.83 5.59
CA ALA A 147 -18.73 2.14 7.00
C ALA A 147 -17.36 1.68 7.52
N LEU A 148 -16.97 0.46 7.20
CA LEU A 148 -15.66 -0.10 7.56
C LEU A 148 -14.53 0.67 6.88
N GLY A 149 -14.66 0.97 5.59
CA GLY A 149 -13.67 1.76 4.85
C GLY A 149 -13.45 3.15 5.48
N ALA A 150 -14.53 3.84 5.86
CA ALA A 150 -14.45 5.15 6.51
C ALA A 150 -13.90 5.10 7.95
N GLU A 151 -14.14 4.01 8.69
CA GLU A 151 -13.55 3.78 10.00
C GLU A 151 -12.05 3.55 9.90
N LEU A 152 -11.62 2.68 8.97
CA LEU A 152 -10.21 2.35 8.76
C LEU A 152 -9.40 3.57 8.34
N ASP A 153 -9.92 4.39 7.42
CA ASP A 153 -9.30 5.66 7.00
C ASP A 153 -9.04 6.58 8.20
N ARG A 154 -10.08 6.84 9.00
CA ARG A 154 -9.98 7.68 10.19
C ARG A 154 -8.99 7.11 11.22
N SER A 155 -9.07 5.80 11.45
CA SER A 155 -8.18 5.10 12.38
C SER A 155 -6.72 5.19 11.92
N PHE A 156 -6.47 5.06 10.62
CA PHE A 156 -5.13 5.14 10.04
C PHE A 156 -4.53 6.54 10.22
N VAL A 157 -5.28 7.58 9.85
CA VAL A 157 -4.84 8.98 9.99
C VAL A 157 -4.57 9.33 11.45
N ASN A 158 -5.47 8.96 12.36
CA ASN A 158 -5.28 9.19 13.80
C ASN A 158 -4.01 8.51 14.34
N GLN A 159 -3.71 7.29 13.88
CA GLN A 159 -2.51 6.57 14.28
C GLN A 159 -1.23 7.21 13.73
N LEU A 160 -1.24 7.76 12.50
CA LEU A 160 -0.11 8.52 11.99
C LEU A 160 0.16 9.78 12.84
N GLU A 161 -0.88 10.51 13.21
CA GLU A 161 -0.77 11.73 14.01
C GLU A 161 -0.30 11.45 15.44
N ASP A 162 -0.77 10.36 16.04
CA ASP A 162 -0.29 9.87 17.34
C ASP A 162 1.21 9.49 17.28
N LEU A 163 1.63 8.78 16.23
CA LEU A 163 3.04 8.45 16.02
C LEU A 163 3.90 9.70 15.86
N GLN A 164 3.46 10.67 15.07
CA GLN A 164 4.18 11.91 14.87
C GLN A 164 4.34 12.68 16.18
N THR A 165 3.26 12.79 16.97
CA THR A 165 3.29 13.47 18.27
C THR A 165 4.28 12.80 19.23
N LYS A 166 4.28 11.46 19.29
CA LYS A 166 5.14 10.69 20.20
C LYS A 166 6.63 10.75 19.85
N ASN A 167 6.98 11.00 18.60
CA ASN A 167 8.36 10.99 18.11
C ASN A 167 8.92 12.41 17.87
N SER A 168 8.30 13.43 18.48
CA SER A 168 8.82 14.81 18.47
C SER A 168 10.07 14.89 19.36
N GLY A 169 11.27 14.75 18.78
CA GLY A 169 12.53 14.68 19.53
C GLY A 169 13.75 15.19 18.76
N VAL A 170 14.96 14.96 19.31
CA VAL A 170 16.22 15.33 18.64
C VAL A 170 16.36 14.52 17.36
N ALA A 171 16.45 15.21 16.22
CA ALA A 171 16.54 14.59 14.92
C ALA A 171 17.87 13.84 14.77
N LYS A 172 17.79 12.53 14.49
CA LYS A 172 18.93 11.75 14.01
C LYS A 172 18.94 11.78 12.49
N SER A 173 20.12 11.95 11.91
CA SER A 173 20.34 11.86 10.47
C SER A 173 20.32 10.41 10.00
N VAL A 174 19.60 10.13 8.92
CA VAL A 174 19.35 8.78 8.42
C VAL A 174 19.63 8.68 6.94
N PHE A 175 20.35 7.61 6.56
CA PHE A 175 20.41 7.11 5.20
C PHE A 175 19.53 5.87 5.07
N PHE A 176 18.52 5.92 4.19
CA PHE A 176 17.59 4.80 3.97
C PHE A 176 17.88 4.10 2.64
N GLN A 177 18.48 2.92 2.68
CA GLN A 177 18.84 2.13 1.51
C GLN A 177 17.70 1.16 1.13
N ILE A 178 17.19 1.27 -0.10
CA ILE A 178 16.06 0.45 -0.60
C ILE A 178 16.45 -0.64 -1.61
N SER A 179 17.76 -0.83 -1.89
CA SER A 179 18.22 -1.80 -2.91
C SER A 179 19.56 -2.43 -2.58
N ASP A 180 19.75 -3.66 -3.06
CA ASP A 180 20.98 -4.44 -2.91
C ASP A 180 22.00 -4.20 -4.03
N GLN A 181 21.55 -3.83 -5.22
CA GLN A 181 22.42 -3.73 -6.39
C GLN A 181 23.16 -2.40 -6.43
N SER A 182 22.41 -1.31 -6.28
CA SER A 182 22.90 0.07 -6.23
C SER A 182 22.35 0.74 -4.98
N LEU A 183 23.05 1.76 -4.47
CA LEU A 183 22.61 2.55 -3.32
C LEU A 183 21.45 3.48 -3.71
N TYR A 184 20.28 2.89 -3.96
CA TYR A 184 19.04 3.64 -4.07
C TYR A 184 18.59 4.09 -2.68
N THR A 185 18.17 5.34 -2.59
CA THR A 185 17.53 5.94 -1.41
C THR A 185 16.26 6.66 -1.85
N VAL A 186 15.62 7.37 -0.92
CA VAL A 186 14.37 8.11 -1.15
C VAL A 186 14.50 9.54 -0.63
N ASN A 187 13.80 10.48 -1.27
CA ASN A 187 13.67 11.85 -0.76
C ASN A 187 12.45 12.00 0.18
N ASP A 188 12.19 13.20 0.69
CA ASP A 188 11.11 13.45 1.66
C ASP A 188 9.71 13.41 1.07
N SER A 189 9.58 13.54 -0.27
CA SER A 189 8.30 13.40 -0.95
C SER A 189 7.84 11.95 -1.05
N HIS A 190 8.76 10.99 -1.03
CA HIS A 190 8.45 9.56 -1.10
C HIS A 190 7.81 9.07 0.23
N LEU A 191 6.96 8.05 0.18
CA LEU A 191 6.26 7.54 1.37
C LEU A 191 7.20 7.11 2.51
N ILE A 192 8.33 6.50 2.18
CA ILE A 192 9.39 6.15 3.15
C ILE A 192 10.06 7.41 3.73
N GLY A 193 10.22 8.48 2.93
CA GLY A 193 10.68 9.78 3.42
C GLY A 193 9.70 10.42 4.40
N GLN A 194 8.41 10.39 4.05
CA GLN A 194 7.33 10.82 4.95
C GLN A 194 7.29 9.98 6.24
N ALA A 195 7.56 8.67 6.17
CA ALA A 195 7.67 7.81 7.33
C ALA A 195 8.84 8.21 8.25
N MET A 196 10.00 8.57 7.68
CA MET A 196 11.12 9.13 8.43
C MET A 196 10.73 10.43 9.14
N ALA A 197 10.00 11.32 8.46
CA ALA A 197 9.50 12.56 9.05
C ALA A 197 8.52 12.33 10.22
N ILE A 198 7.63 11.32 10.13
CA ILE A 198 6.77 10.91 11.26
C ILE A 198 7.60 10.49 12.47
N CYS A 199 8.72 9.82 12.25
CA CYS A 199 9.64 9.41 13.32
C CYS A 199 10.58 10.52 13.81
N GLY A 200 10.43 11.76 13.31
CA GLY A 200 11.30 12.88 13.67
C GLY A 200 12.73 12.75 13.15
N LEU A 201 12.94 12.00 12.06
CA LEU A 201 14.26 11.69 11.51
C LEU A 201 14.62 12.66 10.40
N GLU A 202 15.90 13.03 10.31
CA GLU A 202 16.43 13.86 9.23
C GLU A 202 16.95 12.96 8.11
N ASN A 203 16.31 13.00 6.95
CA ASN A 203 16.75 12.27 5.78
C ASN A 203 17.93 13.00 5.10
N ILE A 204 19.11 12.39 5.05
CA ILE A 204 20.30 13.04 4.46
C ILE A 204 20.16 13.33 2.95
N TYR A 205 19.19 12.71 2.27
CA TYR A 205 18.83 12.97 0.88
C TYR A 205 17.42 13.54 0.72
N GLY A 206 16.84 14.11 1.79
CA GLY A 206 15.46 14.56 1.84
C GLY A 206 15.10 15.62 0.79
N THR A 207 16.06 16.49 0.47
CA THR A 207 15.90 17.59 -0.50
C THR A 207 16.30 17.23 -1.94
N SER A 208 16.57 15.95 -2.23
CA SER A 208 16.87 15.50 -3.59
C SER A 208 15.72 15.79 -4.56
N ASP A 209 16.03 16.37 -5.72
CA ASP A 209 15.07 16.62 -6.81
C ASP A 209 14.53 15.32 -7.43
N ILE A 210 15.31 14.23 -7.34
CA ILE A 210 14.91 12.91 -7.79
C ILE A 210 14.27 12.18 -6.61
N PRO A 211 13.02 11.66 -6.72
CA PRO A 211 12.35 10.96 -5.62
C PRO A 211 13.06 9.71 -5.11
N VAL A 212 13.68 8.96 -6.02
CA VAL A 212 14.39 7.71 -5.73
C VAL A 212 15.80 7.78 -6.36
N PRO A 213 16.73 8.57 -5.80
CA PRO A 213 18.05 8.76 -6.39
C PRO A 213 18.96 7.56 -6.16
N ILE A 214 19.91 7.36 -7.07
CA ILE A 214 21.08 6.50 -6.87
C ILE A 214 22.22 7.38 -6.35
N VAL A 215 22.82 7.01 -5.23
CA VAL A 215 23.91 7.76 -4.61
C VAL A 215 25.21 6.96 -4.59
N SER A 216 26.34 7.64 -4.39
CA SER A 216 27.64 6.96 -4.22
C SER A 216 27.88 6.61 -2.76
N LYS A 217 28.67 5.56 -2.51
CA LYS A 217 29.10 5.19 -1.17
C LYS A 217 29.86 6.34 -0.50
N GLU A 218 30.73 7.01 -1.26
CA GLU A 218 31.55 8.13 -0.82
C GLU A 218 30.69 9.32 -0.38
N SER A 219 29.56 9.57 -1.05
CA SER A 219 28.60 10.60 -0.64
C SER A 219 27.95 10.28 0.70
N VAL A 220 27.56 9.02 0.92
CA VAL A 220 26.99 8.57 2.21
C VAL A 220 28.03 8.68 3.33
N LEU A 221 29.28 8.27 3.06
CA LEU A 221 30.38 8.39 4.03
C LEU A 221 30.67 9.85 4.39
N THR A 222 30.63 10.76 3.41
CA THR A 222 30.85 12.19 3.62
C THR A 222 29.72 12.83 4.43
N ALA A 223 28.49 12.37 4.23
CA ALA A 223 27.32 12.84 4.99
C ALA A 223 27.30 12.30 6.44
N ASP A 224 28.00 11.19 6.69
CA ASP A 224 28.17 10.56 8.01
C ASP A 224 26.86 10.43 8.83
N PRO A 225 25.82 9.76 8.30
CA PRO A 225 24.52 9.69 8.99
C PRO A 225 24.64 9.02 10.36
N ASP A 226 23.77 9.35 11.30
CA ASP A 226 23.70 8.68 12.61
C ASP A 226 23.25 7.22 12.47
N VAL A 227 22.36 6.94 11.52
CA VAL A 227 21.80 5.61 11.25
C VAL A 227 21.75 5.30 9.76
N ILE A 228 22.07 4.06 9.41
CA ILE A 228 21.85 3.49 8.08
C ILE A 228 20.75 2.45 8.20
N VAL A 229 19.61 2.68 7.56
CA VAL A 229 18.52 1.71 7.50
C VAL A 229 18.57 0.98 6.16
N ILE A 230 18.69 -0.34 6.19
CA ILE A 230 18.67 -1.18 4.98
C ILE A 230 17.35 -1.92 4.92
N SER A 231 16.57 -1.66 3.88
CA SER A 231 15.36 -2.42 3.59
C SER A 231 15.73 -3.74 2.91
N GLN A 232 15.59 -4.83 3.65
CA GLN A 232 15.86 -6.19 3.17
C GLN A 232 14.97 -7.20 3.89
N PRO A 233 14.72 -8.37 3.29
CA PRO A 233 14.10 -9.49 4.01
C PRO A 233 14.89 -9.82 5.29
N LEU A 234 14.20 -9.96 6.42
CA LEU A 234 14.82 -10.30 7.70
C LEU A 234 15.26 -11.77 7.79
N VAL A 235 14.63 -12.62 6.98
CA VAL A 235 14.95 -14.04 6.84
C VAL A 235 15.40 -14.33 5.41
N GLY A 236 16.41 -15.19 5.26
CA GLY A 236 16.94 -15.59 3.96
C GLY A 236 18.21 -14.83 3.58
N LYS A 237 18.33 -14.47 2.31
CA LYS A 237 19.55 -13.83 1.77
C LYS A 237 19.64 -12.39 2.29
N LYS A 238 20.71 -12.10 3.03
CA LYS A 238 21.04 -10.75 3.48
C LYS A 238 21.61 -9.91 2.32
N SER A 239 21.37 -8.60 2.39
CA SER A 239 22.03 -7.62 1.54
C SER A 239 23.54 -7.69 1.71
N PRO A 240 24.33 -7.69 0.62
CA PRO A 240 25.78 -7.58 0.73
C PRO A 240 26.22 -6.25 1.35
N TRP A 241 25.34 -5.25 1.39
CA TRP A 241 25.65 -3.95 1.98
C TRP A 241 25.81 -3.99 3.50
N VAL A 242 25.18 -4.94 4.20
CA VAL A 242 25.38 -5.11 5.64
C VAL A 242 26.87 -5.34 5.95
N GLU A 243 27.51 -6.24 5.18
CA GLU A 243 28.93 -6.55 5.33
C GLU A 243 29.80 -5.38 4.87
N LYS A 244 29.50 -4.79 3.70
CA LYS A 244 30.24 -3.61 3.19
C LYS A 244 30.25 -2.43 4.14
N TRP A 245 29.15 -2.15 4.84
CA TRP A 245 29.11 -1.08 5.85
C TRP A 245 29.87 -1.47 7.13
N SER A 246 29.93 -2.76 7.47
CA SER A 246 30.68 -3.25 8.63
C SER A 246 32.20 -3.23 8.46
N GLU A 247 32.68 -3.26 7.21
CA GLU A 247 34.12 -3.12 6.88
C GLU A 247 34.63 -1.68 7.05
N ILE A 248 33.73 -0.71 7.22
CA ILE A 248 34.06 0.70 7.36
C ILE A 248 33.98 1.08 8.85
N ASP A 249 35.07 1.65 9.35
CA ASP A 249 35.22 2.00 10.76
C ASP A 249 34.07 2.92 11.23
N GLY A 250 33.44 2.55 12.35
CA GLY A 250 32.29 3.26 12.91
C GLY A 250 30.94 3.08 12.19
N PHE A 251 30.90 2.56 10.95
CA PHE A 251 29.66 2.47 10.17
C PHE A 251 28.85 1.19 10.45
N GLY A 252 29.51 0.07 10.78
CA GLY A 252 28.82 -1.17 11.12
C GLY A 252 27.81 -1.03 12.26
N SER A 253 28.12 -0.24 13.29
CA SER A 253 27.24 0.03 14.44
C SER A 253 26.03 0.91 14.09
N LYS A 254 26.08 1.63 12.96
CA LYS A 254 25.00 2.50 12.46
C LYS A 254 23.92 1.73 11.70
N VAL A 255 24.20 0.48 11.29
CA VAL A 255 23.27 -0.30 10.45
C VAL A 255 22.06 -0.81 11.25
N ARG A 256 20.86 -0.61 10.71
CA ARG A 256 19.58 -1.17 11.14
C ARG A 256 18.90 -1.82 9.95
N LEU A 257 18.10 -2.86 10.21
CA LEU A 257 17.42 -3.63 9.17
C LEU A 257 15.91 -3.47 9.34
N ILE A 258 15.20 -3.31 8.23
CA ILE A 258 13.74 -3.24 8.22
C ILE A 258 13.16 -4.10 7.09
N ASP A 259 12.08 -4.80 7.38
CA ASP A 259 11.40 -5.64 6.40
C ASP A 259 10.72 -4.77 5.32
N PRO A 260 11.07 -4.93 4.02
CA PRO A 260 10.41 -4.21 2.93
C PRO A 260 8.90 -4.46 2.88
N ALA A 261 8.42 -5.62 3.31
CA ALA A 261 6.99 -5.93 3.32
C ALA A 261 6.19 -5.02 4.28
N LEU A 262 6.86 -4.42 5.29
CA LEU A 262 6.22 -3.52 6.24
C LEU A 262 6.35 -2.04 5.85
N ILE A 263 7.39 -1.64 5.12
CA ILE A 263 7.69 -0.22 4.89
C ILE A 263 7.59 0.21 3.42
N SER A 264 7.66 -0.74 2.47
CA SER A 264 7.65 -0.44 1.03
C SER A 264 6.31 -0.75 0.34
N ARG A 265 5.32 -1.27 1.09
CA ARG A 265 3.97 -1.56 0.59
C ARG A 265 3.02 -0.47 1.13
N PRO A 266 2.39 0.35 0.28
CA PRO A 266 1.45 1.38 0.71
C PRO A 266 0.10 0.77 1.12
N SER A 267 0.11 0.02 2.23
CA SER A 267 -1.05 -0.61 2.82
C SER A 267 -1.22 -0.18 4.28
N MET A 268 -2.27 -0.66 4.94
CA MET A 268 -2.51 -0.41 6.36
C MET A 268 -1.34 -0.89 7.24
N ARG A 269 -0.57 -1.89 6.79
CA ARG A 269 0.62 -2.39 7.51
C ARG A 269 1.78 -1.42 7.54
N MET A 270 1.75 -0.38 6.70
CA MET A 270 2.78 0.65 6.73
C MET A 270 2.87 1.34 8.10
N LEU A 271 1.80 1.37 8.89
CA LEU A 271 1.85 1.81 10.30
C LEU A 271 2.77 0.93 11.18
N GLU A 272 2.78 -0.38 10.95
CA GLU A 272 3.70 -1.29 11.65
C GLU A 272 5.15 -1.02 11.22
N GLY A 273 5.37 -0.80 9.92
CA GLY A 273 6.68 -0.40 9.40
C GLY A 273 7.18 0.92 9.99
N ILE A 274 6.31 1.93 10.08
CA ILE A 274 6.65 3.23 10.66
C ILE A 274 6.99 3.09 12.15
N ARG A 275 6.21 2.33 12.92
CA ARG A 275 6.53 2.04 14.34
C ARG A 275 7.90 1.38 14.50
N GLU A 276 8.17 0.38 13.66
CA GLU A 276 9.44 -0.31 13.69
C GLU A 276 10.60 0.62 13.31
N LEU A 277 10.42 1.44 12.27
CA LEU A 277 11.40 2.47 11.88
C LEU A 277 11.70 3.42 13.05
N CYS A 278 10.67 3.96 13.70
CA CYS A 278 10.85 4.85 14.84
C CYS A 278 11.63 4.11 15.95
N ARG A 279 11.22 2.89 16.31
CA ARG A 279 11.88 2.08 17.36
C ARG A 279 13.36 1.79 17.07
N LEU A 280 13.68 1.40 15.84
CA LEU A 280 15.05 1.07 15.40
C LEU A 280 16.01 2.25 15.56
N VAL A 281 15.49 3.47 15.44
CA VAL A 281 16.27 4.71 15.43
C VAL A 281 16.23 5.42 16.79
N SER A 282 15.15 5.29 17.56
CA SER A 282 15.03 5.82 18.93
C SER A 282 15.91 5.08 19.94
N ALA A 283 16.21 3.80 19.74
CA ALA A 283 17.06 3.03 20.64
C ALA A 283 18.44 3.72 20.79
N THR A 284 18.67 4.34 21.95
CA THR A 284 19.99 4.74 22.38
C THR A 284 20.83 3.49 22.52
N VAL A 285 21.96 3.42 21.81
CA VAL A 285 22.98 2.41 22.09
C VAL A 285 23.47 2.72 23.51
N SER A 286 23.01 1.97 24.50
CA SER A 286 23.64 1.98 25.81
C SER A 286 25.09 1.51 25.61
N PRO A 287 26.11 2.13 26.23
CA PRO A 287 27.52 1.74 26.09
C PRO A 287 27.82 0.29 26.49
N THR A 288 26.84 -0.43 27.05
CA THR A 288 26.98 -1.77 27.62
C THR A 288 26.28 -2.89 26.83
N GLY A 289 25.65 -2.60 25.69
CA GLY A 289 25.22 -3.66 24.76
C GLY A 289 24.08 -4.58 25.23
N GLU A 290 23.20 -4.14 26.13
CA GLU A 290 21.96 -4.86 26.44
C GLU A 290 20.71 -4.03 26.05
N PRO A 291 19.70 -4.66 25.41
CA PRO A 291 18.45 -3.98 25.08
C PRO A 291 17.55 -3.84 26.31
N SER A 292 17.01 -2.64 26.50
CA SER A 292 15.91 -2.32 27.43
C SER A 292 14.55 -2.54 26.79
#